data_AF-A0A8J2RVD7-F1
#
_entry.id   AF-A0A8J2RVD7-F1
#
_cell.length_a   1.000
_cell.length_b   1.000
_cell.length_c   1.000
_cell.angle_alpha   90.00
_cell.angle_beta   90.00
_cell.angle_gamma   90.00
#
_symmetry.space_group_name_H-M   'P 1'
#
loop_
_entity.id
_entity.type
_entity.pdbx_description
1 polymer ?
#
loop_
_entity_poly.entity_id
_entity_poly.type
_entity_poly.pdbx_seq_one_letter_code
_entity_poly.pdbx_strand_id
1 'polypeptide(L)'
;LIVSIHFFVESDDYTPSILSKLRSAVTTNNAFGVMAVKFGFHTEIRNLSDKLKEEFFLTQMKPVASGQIETRAVAVHVPSVLTDIFEAVAGAVFLYSNFCLGTVAKAYQPFFYHAYKKDDFKQFLS
;
A
#
# COMPACT_ATOMS: atom_id res chain seq x y z
N LEU A 1 -6.73 2.90 -9.43
CA LEU A 1 -7.32 2.02 -10.47
C LEU A 1 -7.03 0.55 -10.24
N ILE A 2 -5.77 0.14 -10.21
CA ILE A 2 -5.36 -1.28 -10.04
C ILE A 2 -5.91 -1.88 -8.74
N VAL A 3 -5.82 -1.15 -7.64
CA VAL A 3 -6.39 -1.55 -6.33
C VAL A 3 -7.89 -1.83 -6.44
N SER A 4 -8.62 -0.94 -7.12
CA SER A 4 -10.07 -1.06 -7.32
C SER A 4 -10.43 -2.24 -8.22
N ILE A 5 -9.64 -2.49 -9.27
CA ILE A 5 -9.81 -3.65 -10.16
C ILE A 5 -9.55 -4.94 -9.39
N HIS A 6 -8.47 -4.99 -8.61
CA HIS A 6 -8.13 -6.18 -7.82
C HIS A 6 -9.26 -6.56 -6.87
N PHE A 7 -9.80 -5.59 -6.12
CA PHE A 7 -10.95 -5.86 -5.25
C PHE A 7 -12.19 -6.30 -6.01
N PHE A 8 -12.52 -5.61 -7.10
CA PHE A 8 -13.71 -5.91 -7.89
C PHE A 8 -13.67 -7.32 -8.49
N VAL A 9 -12.48 -7.76 -8.94
CA VAL A 9 -12.28 -9.11 -9.50
C VAL A 9 -12.31 -10.19 -8.42
N GLU A 10 -11.86 -9.88 -7.20
CA GLU A 10 -11.82 -10.84 -6.08
C GLU A 10 -13.13 -10.87 -5.27
N SER A 11 -14.14 -10.09 -5.64
CA SER A 11 -15.36 -9.90 -4.85
C SER A 11 -16.65 -10.20 -5.61
N ASP A 12 -17.12 -11.43 -5.52
CA ASP A 12 -18.49 -11.74 -5.95
C ASP A 12 -19.55 -11.24 -4.93
N ASP A 13 -19.14 -10.97 -3.67
CA ASP A 13 -20.07 -10.70 -2.55
C ASP A 13 -20.02 -9.26 -1.98
N TYR A 14 -19.16 -8.36 -2.48
CA TYR A 14 -19.02 -7.01 -1.90
C TYR A 14 -19.95 -5.98 -2.57
N THR A 15 -20.71 -5.27 -1.74
CA THR A 15 -21.52 -4.14 -2.21
C THR A 15 -20.63 -2.98 -2.68
N PRO A 16 -21.11 -2.12 -3.59
CA PRO A 16 -20.36 -0.93 -4.04
C PRO A 16 -19.87 -0.03 -2.90
N SER A 17 -20.63 0.06 -1.81
CA SER A 17 -20.26 0.83 -0.62
C SER A 17 -19.03 0.26 0.08
N ILE A 18 -18.97 -1.07 0.22
CA ILE A 18 -17.83 -1.78 0.82
C ILE A 18 -16.60 -1.64 -0.07
N LEU A 19 -16.74 -1.82 -1.38
CA LEU A 19 -15.64 -1.63 -2.34
C LEU A 19 -15.07 -0.21 -2.29
N SER A 20 -15.92 0.80 -2.13
CA SER A 20 -15.48 2.19 -2.03
C SER A 20 -14.71 2.46 -0.73
N LYS A 21 -15.18 1.93 0.40
CA LYS A 21 -14.46 2.01 1.70
C LYS A 21 -13.12 1.30 1.64
N LEU A 22 -13.12 0.06 1.15
CA LEU A 22 -11.92 -0.75 0.96
C LEU A 22 -10.91 -0.01 0.10
N ARG A 23 -11.31 0.47 -1.08
CA ARG A 23 -10.46 1.30 -1.93
C ARG A 23 -9.87 2.48 -1.16
N SER A 24 -10.70 3.27 -0.49
CA SER A 24 -10.24 4.47 0.21
C SER A 24 -9.24 4.17 1.33
N ALA A 25 -9.35 3.03 2.00
CA ALA A 25 -8.43 2.61 3.06
C ALA A 25 -7.01 2.31 2.56
N VAL A 26 -6.92 1.55 1.47
CA VAL A 26 -5.63 1.12 0.89
C VAL A 26 -5.02 2.07 -0.11
N THR A 27 -5.80 2.98 -0.69
CA THR A 27 -5.25 4.02 -1.58
C THR A 27 -4.97 5.32 -0.85
N THR A 28 -4.70 5.27 0.46
CA THR A 28 -4.19 6.44 1.18
C THR A 28 -2.68 6.57 0.98
N ASN A 29 -2.18 7.80 0.93
CA ASN A 29 -0.75 8.07 0.85
C ASN A 29 0.01 7.37 1.99
N ASN A 30 -0.56 7.39 3.20
CA ASN A 30 0.04 6.72 4.35
C ASN A 30 0.09 5.20 4.18
N ALA A 31 -0.94 4.57 3.58
CA ALA A 31 -0.90 3.14 3.27
C ALA A 31 0.22 2.80 2.27
N PHE A 32 0.38 3.59 1.21
CA PHE A 32 1.46 3.39 0.24
C PHE A 32 2.84 3.57 0.86
N GLY A 33 3.05 4.61 1.66
CA GLY A 33 4.33 4.82 2.33
C GLY A 33 4.66 3.72 3.35
N VAL A 34 3.67 3.24 4.12
CA VAL A 34 3.82 2.08 5.02
C VAL A 34 4.26 0.83 4.25
N MET A 35 3.69 0.63 3.06
CA MET A 35 4.01 -0.50 2.19
C MET A 35 5.39 -0.38 1.58
N ALA A 36 5.78 0.81 1.12
CA ALA A 36 7.14 1.09 0.65
C ALA A 36 8.18 0.75 1.72
N VAL A 37 7.91 1.08 3.00
CA VAL A 37 8.80 0.74 4.10
C VAL A 37 8.82 -0.77 4.36
N LYS A 38 7.64 -1.39 4.46
CA LYS A 38 7.50 -2.84 4.73
C LYS A 38 8.19 -3.72 3.69
N PHE A 39 8.17 -3.30 2.43
CA PHE A 39 8.80 -4.04 1.32
C PHE A 39 10.20 -3.52 0.97
N GLY A 40 10.79 -2.65 1.79
CA GLY A 40 12.19 -2.28 1.67
C GLY A 40 12.51 -1.27 0.57
N PHE A 41 11.54 -0.57 -0.02
CA PHE A 41 11.80 0.38 -1.12
C PHE A 41 12.77 1.48 -0.71
N HIS A 42 12.69 1.89 0.56
CA HIS A 42 13.57 2.89 1.14
C HIS A 42 15.06 2.48 1.21
N THR A 43 15.36 1.19 1.10
CA THR A 43 16.75 0.68 1.10
C THR A 43 17.44 0.90 -0.26
N GLU A 44 16.66 1.05 -1.33
CA GLU A 44 17.15 1.24 -2.69
C GLU A 44 17.31 2.73 -3.08
N ILE A 45 16.93 3.65 -2.19
CA ILE A 45 17.02 5.09 -2.45
C ILE A 45 18.47 5.55 -2.26
N ARG A 46 19.06 6.04 -3.34
CA ARG A 46 20.41 6.63 -3.33
C ARG A 46 20.35 8.08 -2.88
N ASN A 47 21.41 8.55 -2.23
CA ASN A 47 21.59 9.94 -1.80
C ASN A 47 20.49 10.47 -0.86
N LEU A 48 19.94 9.60 -0.01
CA LEU A 48 19.05 10.04 1.07
C LEU A 48 19.78 10.96 2.04
N SER A 49 19.12 12.06 2.42
CA SER A 49 19.57 12.89 3.55
C SER A 49 19.48 12.10 4.85
N ASP A 50 20.36 12.40 5.80
CA ASP A 50 20.38 11.69 7.09
C ASP A 50 19.08 11.88 7.88
N LYS A 51 18.43 13.04 7.72
CA LYS A 51 17.09 13.32 8.26
C LYS A 51 16.04 12.34 7.73
N LEU A 52 16.02 12.05 6.43
CA LEU A 52 15.06 11.11 5.84
C LEU A 52 15.34 9.66 6.29
N LYS A 53 16.62 9.29 6.45
CA LYS A 53 16.99 7.97 6.98
C LYS A 53 16.45 7.76 8.40
N GLU A 54 16.54 8.79 9.25
CA GLU A 54 15.99 8.77 10.61
C GLU A 54 14.45 8.63 10.59
N GLU A 55 13.76 9.41 9.76
CA GLU A 55 12.31 9.31 9.60
C GLU A 55 11.86 7.91 9.12
N PHE A 56 12.63 7.26 8.24
CA PHE A 56 12.35 5.89 7.80
C PHE A 56 12.56 4.86 8.92
N PHE A 57 13.61 5.03 9.71
CA PHE A 57 13.90 4.16 10.84
C PHE A 57 12.79 4.22 11.90
N LEU A 58 12.31 5.42 12.22
CA LEU A 58 11.17 5.63 13.13
C LEU A 58 9.88 5.00 12.60
N THR A 59 9.70 4.97 11.27
CA THR A 59 8.56 4.31 10.61
C THR A 59 8.65 2.79 10.71
N GLN A 60 9.86 2.22 10.80
CA GLN A 60 10.10 0.78 10.98
C GLN A 60 9.95 0.30 12.43
N MET A 61 10.37 1.10 13.41
CA MET A 61 10.46 0.66 14.82
C MET A 61 9.12 0.61 15.57
N LYS A 62 8.06 1.25 15.08
CA LYS A 62 6.76 1.22 15.76
C LYS A 62 6.16 -0.19 15.69
N PRO A 63 5.95 -0.87 16.85
CA PRO A 63 5.54 -2.26 16.87
C PRO A 63 4.18 -2.45 16.18
N VAL A 64 4.09 -3.53 15.40
CA VAL A 64 2.85 -3.97 14.76
C VAL A 64 1.95 -4.55 15.84
N ALA A 65 1.24 -3.67 16.56
CA ALA A 65 0.10 -4.09 17.34
C ALA A 65 -0.96 -4.59 16.34
N SER A 66 -1.08 -5.92 16.27
CA SER A 66 -2.24 -6.67 15.77
C SER A 66 -3.12 -5.96 14.73
N GLY A 67 -2.76 -6.12 13.45
CA GLY A 67 -3.71 -6.13 12.33
C GLY A 67 -4.42 -4.81 12.02
N GLN A 68 -3.84 -4.03 11.11
CA GLN A 68 -4.50 -3.35 9.97
C GLN A 68 -3.57 -2.23 9.46
N ILE A 69 -3.48 -2.08 8.12
CA ILE A 69 -2.70 -0.99 7.51
C ILE A 69 -3.32 0.37 7.84
N GLU A 70 -4.65 0.44 7.99
CA GLU A 70 -5.37 1.64 8.43
C GLU A 70 -4.85 2.16 9.77
N THR A 71 -4.72 1.30 10.78
CA THR A 71 -4.27 1.69 12.13
C THR A 71 -2.81 2.18 12.12
N ARG A 72 -1.94 1.60 11.28
CA ARG A 72 -0.56 2.05 11.09
C ARG A 72 -0.48 3.37 10.32
N ALA A 73 -1.28 3.52 9.27
CA ALA A 73 -1.35 4.72 8.44
C ALA A 73 -1.85 5.94 9.23
N VAL A 74 -2.71 5.74 10.24
CA VAL A 74 -3.21 6.82 11.11
C VAL A 74 -2.22 7.20 12.23
N ALA A 75 -1.42 6.25 12.74
CA ALA A 75 -0.52 6.49 13.89
C ALA A 75 0.93 6.89 13.53
N VAL A 76 1.30 6.79 12.25
CA VAL A 76 2.66 7.06 11.77
C VAL A 76 2.62 8.15 10.71
N HIS A 77 3.27 9.29 10.98
CA HIS A 77 3.56 10.27 9.94
C HIS A 77 4.57 9.64 8.98
N VAL A 78 4.11 9.26 7.79
CA VAL A 78 4.96 8.66 6.76
C VAL A 78 5.47 9.76 5.83
N PRO A 79 6.79 9.88 5.62
CA PRO A 79 7.34 10.84 4.66
C PRO A 79 6.74 10.65 3.26
N SER A 80 6.27 11.75 2.64
CA SER A 80 5.60 11.71 1.33
C SER A 80 6.43 11.04 0.25
N VAL A 81 7.76 11.16 0.32
CA VAL A 81 8.71 10.55 -0.63
C VAL A 81 8.52 9.03 -0.76
N LEU A 82 8.09 8.34 0.30
CA LEU A 82 7.84 6.90 0.25
C LEU A 82 6.60 6.56 -0.57
N THR A 83 5.57 7.40 -0.47
CA THR A 83 4.37 7.34 -1.32
C THR A 83 4.76 7.57 -2.77
N ASP A 84 5.52 8.65 -3.03
CA ASP A 84 5.94 9.04 -4.37
C ASP A 84 6.74 7.90 -5.04
N ILE A 85 7.64 7.24 -4.30
CA ILE A 85 8.42 6.11 -4.81
C ILE A 85 7.53 4.89 -5.07
N PHE A 86 6.59 4.59 -4.18
CA PHE A 86 5.67 3.47 -4.38
C PHE A 86 4.85 3.64 -5.67
N GLU A 87 4.41 4.86 -5.97
CA GLU A 87 3.71 5.20 -7.21
C GLU A 87 4.65 5.24 -8.42
N ALA A 88 5.87 5.77 -8.26
CA ALA A 88 6.87 5.83 -9.32
C ALA A 88 7.28 4.43 -9.80
N VAL A 89 7.42 3.45 -8.90
CA VAL A 89 7.69 2.05 -9.27
C VAL A 89 6.52 1.47 -10.09
N ALA A 90 5.28 1.84 -9.79
CA ALA A 90 4.11 1.37 -10.54
C ALA A 90 4.14 1.94 -11.96
N GLY A 91 4.49 3.23 -12.08
CA GLY A 91 4.74 3.89 -13.35
C GLY A 91 5.88 3.24 -14.14
N ALA A 92 6.98 2.89 -13.49
CA ALA A 92 8.11 2.22 -14.13
C ALA A 92 7.73 0.82 -14.66
N VAL A 93 7.01 0.02 -13.88
CA VAL A 93 6.48 -1.28 -14.34
C VAL A 93 5.53 -1.10 -15.51
N PHE A 94 4.67 -0.07 -15.47
CA PHE A 94 3.74 0.23 -16.55
C PHE A 94 4.47 0.56 -17.86
N LEU A 95 5.49 1.42 -17.79
CA LEU A 95 6.31 1.79 -18.95
C LEU A 95 7.12 0.60 -19.48
N TYR A 96 7.77 -0.15 -18.60
CA TYR A 96 8.62 -1.28 -18.98
C TYR A 96 7.82 -2.45 -19.58
N SER A 97 6.56 -2.61 -19.17
CA SER A 97 5.65 -3.65 -19.67
C SER A 97 4.87 -3.24 -20.92
N ASN A 98 5.34 -2.21 -21.66
CA ASN A 98 4.65 -1.66 -22.83
C ASN A 98 3.19 -1.26 -22.52
N PHE A 99 3.01 -0.48 -21.44
CA PHE A 99 1.72 0.06 -21.00
C PHE A 99 0.70 -1.03 -20.58
N CYS A 100 1.18 -2.15 -20.02
CA CYS A 100 0.32 -3.25 -19.60
C CYS A 100 -0.14 -3.12 -18.14
N LEU A 101 -1.38 -2.65 -17.92
CA LEU A 101 -1.98 -2.58 -16.58
C LEU A 101 -2.04 -3.94 -15.87
N GLY A 102 -2.24 -5.03 -16.61
CA GLY A 102 -2.24 -6.39 -16.04
C GLY A 102 -0.90 -6.79 -15.44
N THR A 103 0.22 -6.33 -16.02
CA THR A 103 1.56 -6.57 -15.48
C THR A 103 1.78 -5.79 -14.20
N VAL A 104 1.35 -4.52 -14.15
CA VAL A 104 1.40 -3.72 -12.92
C VAL A 104 0.55 -4.35 -11.82
N ALA A 105 -0.66 -4.81 -12.15
CA ALA A 105 -1.54 -5.49 -11.20
C ALA A 105 -0.91 -6.75 -10.60
N LYS A 106 -0.28 -7.60 -11.42
CA LYS A 106 0.44 -8.80 -10.96
C LYS A 106 1.64 -8.43 -10.09
N ALA A 107 2.43 -7.44 -10.50
CA ALA A 107 3.59 -6.98 -9.73
C ALA A 107 3.19 -6.40 -8.37
N TYR A 108 2.02 -5.77 -8.28
CA TYR A 108 1.54 -5.11 -7.07
C TYR A 108 0.61 -5.97 -6.19
N GLN A 109 0.19 -7.14 -6.69
CA GLN A 109 -0.67 -8.09 -5.96
C GLN A 109 -0.13 -8.45 -4.57
N PRO A 110 1.18 -8.72 -4.36
CA PRO A 110 1.70 -9.04 -3.02
C PRO A 110 1.50 -7.92 -2.01
N PHE A 111 1.57 -6.66 -2.47
CA PHE A 111 1.34 -5.50 -1.61
C PHE A 111 -0.12 -5.49 -1.13
N PHE A 112 -1.05 -5.65 -2.05
CA PHE A 112 -2.47 -5.65 -1.75
C PHE A 112 -2.87 -6.82 -0.84
N TYR A 113 -2.36 -8.02 -1.07
CA TYR A 113 -2.61 -9.16 -0.18
C TYR A 113 -2.11 -8.93 1.25
N HIS A 114 -1.01 -8.21 1.42
CA HIS A 114 -0.51 -7.85 2.75
C HIS A 114 -1.26 -6.69 3.41
N ALA A 115 -2.03 -5.94 2.64
CA ALA A 115 -2.96 -4.93 3.13
C ALA A 115 -4.28 -5.51 3.59
N TYR A 116 -4.66 -6.69 3.09
CA TYR A 116 -5.92 -7.36 3.41
C TYR A 116 -5.67 -8.70 4.11
N LYS A 117 -6.12 -8.84 5.35
CA LYS A 117 -6.54 -10.16 5.82
C LYS A 117 -8.04 -10.26 5.63
N LYS A 118 -8.50 -11.31 4.93
CA LYS A 118 -9.92 -11.56 4.65
C LYS A 118 -10.77 -11.60 5.93
N ASP A 119 -10.15 -11.94 7.07
CA ASP A 119 -10.80 -11.98 8.39
C ASP A 119 -10.98 -10.61 9.06
N ASP A 120 -10.18 -9.60 8.73
CA ASP A 120 -10.25 -8.27 9.34
C ASP A 120 -11.54 -7.51 8.98
N PHE A 121 -12.23 -7.94 7.91
CA PHE A 121 -13.42 -7.27 7.37
C PHE A 121 -14.74 -7.96 7.70
N LYS A 122 -14.73 -9.13 8.39
CA LYS A 122 -15.96 -9.68 8.98
C LYS A 122 -16.62 -8.69 9.95
N GLN A 123 -15.81 -7.82 10.56
CA GLN A 123 -16.24 -6.78 11.49
C GLN A 123 -16.91 -5.57 10.81
N PHE A 124 -16.73 -5.39 9.49
CA PHE A 124 -17.44 -4.39 8.70
C PHE A 124 -18.75 -4.92 8.08
N LEU A 125 -18.97 -6.24 8.16
CA LEU A 125 -20.15 -6.95 7.66
C LEU A 125 -21.16 -7.31 8.78
N SER A 126 -20.84 -6.99 10.04
CA SER A 126 -21.76 -7.06 11.20
C SER A 126 -22.37 -5.70 11.50
#